data_AF-A0A329SYF0-F1
#
_entry.id   AF-A0A329SYF0-F1
#
_cell.length_a   1.000
_cell.length_b   1.000
_cell.length_c   1.000
_cell.angle_alpha   90.00
_cell.angle_beta   90.00
_cell.angle_gamma   90.00
#
_symmetry.space_group_name_H-M   'P 1'
#
loop_
_entity.id
_entity.type
_entity.pdbx_description
1 polymer ?
#
loop_
_entity_poly.entity_id
_entity_poly.type
_entity_poly.pdbx_seq_one_letter_code
_entity_poly.pdbx_strand_id
1 'polypeptide(L)'
;MRMHLTKARSGLFYDPQLSTWVQYVVNLSKASEKGMTAIKTLTTQYDDDVLYNMIKEGKMIPGIKSLAARLETEQMEHWVTIRKDPGEVFHLFKLDKAKWGILSSPQFTR
;
A
#
# COMPACT_ATOMS: atom_id res chain seq x y z
N MET A 1 -8.05 12.03 12.03
CA MET A 1 -7.48 12.95 11.01
C MET A 1 -7.61 12.26 9.67
N ARG A 2 -8.50 12.72 8.78
CA ARG A 2 -8.65 12.16 7.44
C ARG A 2 -7.64 12.89 6.55
N MET A 3 -6.53 12.22 6.21
CA MET A 3 -5.55 12.80 5.29
C MET A 3 -6.14 12.73 3.88
N HIS A 4 -6.57 13.88 3.35
CA HIS A 4 -7.02 14.01 1.97
C HIS A 4 -5.82 13.91 1.01
N LEU A 5 -5.22 12.73 0.88
CA LEU A 5 -4.18 12.44 -0.13
C LEU A 5 -4.79 12.14 -1.51
N THR A 6 -6.06 12.48 -1.70
CA THR A 6 -6.84 12.19 -2.89
C THR A 6 -6.31 12.98 -4.08
N LYS A 7 -5.82 12.23 -5.09
CA LYS A 7 -5.40 12.67 -6.43
C LYS A 7 -4.07 13.45 -6.51
N ALA A 8 -2.96 12.74 -6.36
CA ALA A 8 -1.75 13.09 -7.10
C ALA A 8 -1.34 11.87 -7.94
N ARG A 9 -1.81 11.83 -9.20
CA ARG A 9 -1.43 10.84 -10.23
C ARG A 9 0.07 10.88 -10.57
N SER A 10 0.82 11.80 -9.97
CA SER A 10 2.25 11.97 -10.12
C SER A 10 2.71 12.99 -9.07
N GLY A 11 3.35 12.55 -7.99
CA GLY A 11 3.96 13.45 -6.99
C GLY A 11 3.35 13.41 -5.59
N LEU A 12 2.94 12.23 -5.11
CA LEU A 12 2.39 12.03 -3.76
C LEU A 12 3.38 12.40 -2.63
N PHE A 13 4.66 12.62 -2.99
CA PHE A 13 5.75 12.91 -2.07
C PHE A 13 6.54 14.15 -2.49
N TYR A 14 5.89 15.30 -2.54
CA TYR A 14 6.62 16.53 -2.23
C TYR A 14 6.88 16.52 -0.72
N ASP A 15 8.14 16.24 -0.36
CA ASP A 15 8.81 16.03 0.94
C ASP A 15 7.99 16.15 2.26
N PRO A 16 7.32 17.27 2.59
CA PRO A 16 6.63 17.41 3.89
C PRO A 16 5.42 16.48 4.11
N GLN A 17 4.70 16.08 3.06
CA GLN A 17 3.53 15.20 3.23
C GLN A 17 3.94 13.73 3.41
N LEU A 18 5.07 13.34 2.83
CA LEU A 18 5.66 12.01 3.00
C LEU A 18 6.05 11.76 4.45
N SER A 19 6.82 12.67 5.05
CA SER A 19 7.31 12.52 6.42
C SER A 19 6.16 12.44 7.43
N THR A 20 5.12 13.24 7.23
CA THR A 20 3.90 13.22 8.06
C THR A 20 3.16 11.88 7.92
N TRP A 21 2.98 11.37 6.71
CA TRP A 21 2.34 10.06 6.48
C TRP A 21 3.16 8.93 7.11
N VAL A 22 4.48 8.95 6.95
CA VAL A 22 5.38 7.95 7.54
C VAL A 22 5.25 7.94 9.06
N GLN A 23 5.28 9.11 9.70
CA GLN A 23 5.14 9.20 11.14
C GLN A 23 3.77 8.69 11.61
N TYR A 24 2.70 9.00 10.87
CA TYR A 24 1.36 8.49 11.12
C TYR A 24 1.32 6.96 11.07
N VAL A 25 1.89 6.35 10.02
CA VAL A 25 1.94 4.90 9.85
C VAL A 25 2.81 4.22 10.91
N VAL A 26 3.95 4.81 11.28
CA VAL A 26 4.81 4.33 12.37
C VAL A 26 4.04 4.34 13.69
N ASN A 27 3.30 5.42 13.98
CA ASN A 27 2.52 5.53 15.21
C ASN A 27 1.36 4.53 15.25
N LEU A 28 0.62 4.37 14.14
CA LEU A 28 -0.40 3.33 14.00
C LEU A 28 0.17 1.94 14.20
N SER A 29 1.33 1.67 13.60
CA SER A 29 2.01 0.39 13.66
C SER A 29 2.50 0.02 15.06
N LYS A 30 2.85 1.02 15.88
CA LYS A 30 3.20 0.85 17.30
C LYS A 30 1.97 0.66 18.18
N ALA A 31 0.87 1.35 17.88
CA ALA A 31 -0.39 1.25 18.61
C ALA A 31 -1.18 -0.04 18.28
N SER A 32 -0.92 -0.65 17.13
CA SER A 32 -1.48 -1.91 16.68
C SER A 32 -0.85 -3.10 17.45
N GLU A 33 -1.27 -3.34 18.69
CA GLU A 33 -1.06 -4.63 19.36
C GLU A 33 -1.89 -5.72 18.67
N LYS A 34 -1.40 -6.23 17.53
CA LYS A 34 -1.87 -7.43 16.77
C LYS A 34 -3.34 -7.55 16.34
N GLY A 35 -4.33 -6.96 17.03
CA GLY A 35 -5.76 -7.11 16.76
C GLY A 35 -6.34 -6.09 15.77
N MET A 36 -5.74 -4.90 15.71
CA MET A 36 -6.13 -3.82 14.80
C MET A 36 -4.95 -3.52 13.86
N THR A 37 -4.71 -4.38 12.86
CA THR A 37 -3.60 -4.21 11.91
C THR A 37 -3.65 -2.81 11.30
N ALA A 38 -2.49 -2.12 11.22
CA ALA A 38 -2.39 -0.75 10.71
C ALA A 38 -3.06 -0.62 9.34
N ILE A 39 -3.02 -1.70 8.54
CA ILE A 39 -3.67 -1.78 7.24
C ILE A 39 -5.19 -1.62 7.28
N LYS A 40 -5.91 -2.15 8.28
CA LYS A 40 -7.37 -1.97 8.39
C LYS A 40 -7.73 -0.49 8.52
N THR A 41 -6.91 0.26 9.25
CA THR A 41 -7.12 1.71 9.36
C THR A 41 -6.82 2.37 8.02
N LEU A 42 -5.71 2.00 7.37
CA LEU A 42 -5.31 2.61 6.10
C LEU A 42 -6.31 2.34 4.96
N THR A 43 -6.90 1.15 4.88
CA THR A 43 -7.91 0.80 3.86
C THR A 43 -9.24 1.54 4.06
N THR A 44 -9.52 2.08 5.25
CA THR A 44 -10.67 2.99 5.44
C THR A 44 -10.40 4.43 5.01
N GLN A 45 -9.12 4.80 4.89
CA GLN A 45 -8.67 6.16 4.60
C GLN A 45 -8.34 6.35 3.13
N TYR A 46 -7.86 5.30 2.48
CA TYR A 46 -7.33 5.32 1.12
C TYR A 46 -7.96 4.22 0.28
N ASP A 47 -8.21 4.53 -1.00
CA ASP A 47 -8.52 3.52 -2.00
C ASP A 47 -7.32 2.56 -2.16
N ASP A 48 -7.60 1.30 -2.48
CA ASP A 48 -6.59 0.24 -2.47
C ASP A 48 -5.44 0.49 -3.45
N ASP A 49 -5.71 1.09 -4.61
CA ASP A 49 -4.69 1.44 -5.61
C ASP A 49 -3.78 2.59 -5.13
N VAL A 50 -4.36 3.59 -4.45
CA VAL A 50 -3.62 4.68 -3.82
C VAL A 50 -2.73 4.12 -2.72
N LEU A 51 -3.30 3.33 -1.80
CA LEU A 51 -2.57 2.74 -0.68
C LEU A 51 -1.42 1.83 -1.16
N TYR A 52 -1.67 1.00 -2.17
CA TYR A 52 -0.63 0.15 -2.74
C TYR A 52 0.52 0.95 -3.36
N ASN A 53 0.22 2.02 -4.10
CA ASN A 53 1.27 2.89 -4.65
C ASN A 53 2.09 3.57 -3.53
N MET A 54 1.43 4.02 -2.46
CA MET A 54 2.11 4.61 -1.30
C MET A 54 3.07 3.62 -0.63
N ILE A 55 2.61 2.39 -0.41
CA ILE A 55 3.45 1.31 0.15
C ILE A 55 4.62 1.00 -0.78
N LYS A 56 4.37 0.89 -2.09
CA LYS A 56 5.39 0.62 -3.10
C LYS A 56 6.48 1.70 -3.12
N GLU A 57 6.11 2.97 -3.04
CA GLU A 57 7.05 4.09 -2.99
C GLU A 57 7.79 4.13 -1.64
N GLY A 58 7.11 3.82 -0.53
CA GLY A 58 7.72 3.64 0.79
C GLY A 58 8.84 2.61 0.81
N LYS A 59 8.75 1.54 0.00
CA LYS A 59 9.81 0.53 -0.15
C LYS A 59 11.09 1.05 -0.80
N MET A 60 11.03 2.20 -1.48
CA MET A 60 12.19 2.86 -2.10
C MET A 60 12.96 3.74 -1.11
N ILE A 61 12.41 4.01 0.08
CA ILE A 61 13.03 4.90 1.06
C ILE A 61 13.76 4.07 2.14
N PRO A 62 15.09 4.20 2.30
CA PRO A 62 15.87 3.34 3.18
C PRO A 62 15.35 3.23 4.63
N GLY A 63 14.91 4.35 5.22
CA GLY A 63 14.39 4.39 6.59
C GLY A 63 12.99 3.81 6.80
N ILE A 64 12.23 3.58 5.71
CA ILE A 64 10.81 3.17 5.75
C ILE A 64 10.63 1.77 5.13
N LYS A 65 11.61 1.31 4.35
CA LYS A 65 11.53 0.09 3.55
C LYS A 65 11.01 -1.14 4.31
N SER A 66 11.48 -1.36 5.54
CA SER A 66 11.05 -2.50 6.37
C SER A 66 9.58 -2.41 6.78
N LEU A 67 9.15 -1.21 7.19
CA LEU A 67 7.76 -0.92 7.54
C LEU A 67 6.84 -1.06 6.32
N ALA A 68 7.25 -0.51 5.17
CA ALA A 68 6.50 -0.62 3.93
C ALA A 68 6.39 -2.08 3.45
N ALA A 69 7.46 -2.87 3.56
CA ALA A 69 7.39 -4.30 3.24
C ALA A 69 6.41 -5.05 4.16
N ARG A 70 6.39 -4.72 5.46
CA ARG A 70 5.43 -5.31 6.40
C ARG A 70 3.99 -4.94 6.06
N LEU A 71 3.73 -3.67 5.73
CA LEU A 71 2.41 -3.20 5.35
C LEU A 71 1.92 -3.83 4.04
N GLU A 72 2.82 -4.09 3.09
CA GLU A 72 2.47 -4.84 1.88
C GLU A 72 1.98 -6.26 2.23
N THR A 73 2.69 -6.97 3.11
CA THR A 73 2.26 -8.29 3.61
C THR A 73 0.91 -8.20 4.32
N GLU A 74 0.74 -7.25 5.25
CA GLU A 74 -0.52 -7.03 5.95
C GLU A 74 -1.67 -6.70 4.98
N GLN A 75 -1.40 -5.97 3.88
CA GLN A 75 -2.39 -5.68 2.83
C GLN A 75 -2.83 -6.91 2.07
N MET A 76 -1.89 -7.78 1.70
CA MET A 76 -2.24 -9.03 1.03
C MET A 76 -3.05 -9.96 1.95
N GLU A 77 -2.64 -10.10 3.21
CA GLU A 77 -3.39 -10.87 4.21
C GLU A 77 -4.80 -10.30 4.44
N HIS A 78 -4.94 -8.97 4.45
CA HIS A 78 -6.24 -8.32 4.57
C HIS A 78 -7.14 -8.63 3.37
N TRP A 79 -6.62 -8.51 2.14
CA TRP A 79 -7.37 -8.84 0.92
C TRP A 79 -7.81 -10.31 0.89
N VAL A 80 -6.95 -11.24 1.34
CA VAL A 80 -7.32 -12.66 1.50
C VAL A 80 -8.44 -12.81 2.53
N THR A 81 -8.33 -12.13 3.68
CA THR A 81 -9.31 -12.22 4.78
C THR A 81 -10.69 -11.74 4.35
N ILE A 82 -10.76 -10.63 3.60
CA ILE A 82 -12.04 -10.08 3.11
C ILE A 82 -12.53 -10.74 1.82
N ARG A 83 -11.81 -11.76 1.32
CA ARG A 83 -12.09 -12.44 0.04
C ARG A 83 -12.23 -11.47 -1.13
N LYS A 84 -11.28 -10.53 -1.21
CA LYS A 84 -11.23 -9.56 -2.30
C LYS A 84 -11.18 -10.28 -3.64
N ASP A 85 -11.88 -9.73 -4.63
CA ASP A 85 -11.92 -10.28 -5.98
C ASP A 85 -10.49 -10.34 -6.58
N PRO A 86 -10.01 -11.53 -7.01
CA PRO A 86 -8.68 -11.66 -7.59
C PRO A 86 -8.48 -10.86 -8.88
N GLY A 87 -9.55 -10.62 -9.65
CA GLY A 87 -9.53 -9.78 -10.84
C GLY A 87 -9.31 -8.30 -10.52
N GLU A 88 -9.86 -7.80 -9.41
CA GLU A 88 -9.56 -6.46 -8.89
C GLU A 88 -8.10 -6.34 -8.45
N VAL A 89 -7.57 -7.34 -7.72
CA VAL A 89 -6.14 -7.36 -7.31
C VAL A 89 -5.23 -7.41 -8.54
N PHE A 90 -5.62 -8.18 -9.57
CA PHE A 90 -4.91 -8.28 -10.83
C PHE A 90 -4.84 -6.94 -11.58
N HIS A 91 -5.94 -6.17 -11.62
CA HIS A 91 -5.98 -4.83 -12.20
C HIS A 91 -5.18 -3.82 -11.37
N LEU A 92 -5.21 -3.95 -10.04
CA LEU A 92 -4.47 -3.08 -9.13
C LEU A 92 -2.96 -3.21 -9.33
N PHE A 93 -2.46 -4.43 -9.55
CA PHE A 93 -1.07 -4.69 -9.94
C PHE A 93 -0.76 -4.34 -11.40
N LYS A 94 -1.74 -3.83 -12.16
CA LYS A 94 -1.63 -3.45 -13.58
C LYS A 94 -1.19 -4.62 -14.46
N LEU A 95 -1.53 -5.86 -14.06
CA LEU A 95 -1.15 -7.07 -14.78
C LEU A 95 -1.93 -7.22 -16.08
N ASP A 96 -3.15 -6.68 -16.16
CA ASP A 96 -3.96 -6.52 -17.37
C ASP A 96 -3.22 -5.74 -18.47
N LYS A 97 -2.35 -4.80 -18.07
CA LYS A 97 -1.57 -3.96 -19.01
C LYS A 97 -0.29 -4.62 -19.51
N ALA A 98 0.15 -5.70 -18.87
CA ALA A 98 1.39 -6.38 -19.23
C ALA A 98 1.30 -7.19 -20.54
N LYS A 99 0.07 -7.37 -21.09
CA LYS A 99 -0.22 -8.10 -22.33
C LYS A 99 0.57 -9.43 -22.40
N TRP A 100 1.57 -9.51 -23.26
CA TRP A 100 2.37 -10.72 -23.51
C TRP A 100 3.47 -10.97 -22.47
N GLY A 101 3.90 -9.94 -21.74
CA GLY A 101 5.00 -10.01 -20.76
C GLY A 101 4.55 -10.22 -19.32
N ILE A 102 3.30 -10.64 -19.10
CA ILE A 102 2.72 -10.72 -17.76
C ILE A 102 3.50 -11.65 -16.83
N LEU A 103 3.92 -12.81 -17.32
CA LEU A 103 4.70 -13.79 -16.54
C LEU A 103 6.10 -13.28 -16.19
N SER A 104 6.59 -12.26 -16.89
CA SER A 104 7.86 -11.59 -16.62
C SER A 104 7.71 -10.36 -15.72
N SER A 105 6.48 -9.97 -15.36
CA SER A 105 6.23 -8.86 -14.45
C SER A 105 6.70 -9.22 -13.03
N PRO A 106 7.52 -8.40 -12.37
CA PRO A 106 7.88 -8.60 -10.97
C PRO A 106 6.69 -8.59 -10.00
N GLN A 107 5.50 -8.17 -10.44
CA GLN A 107 4.27 -8.22 -9.65
C GLN A 107 3.50 -9.53 -9.82
N PHE A 108 3.87 -10.39 -10.78
CA PHE A 108 3.20 -11.67 -11.01
C PHE A 108 3.59 -12.73 -9.97
N THR A 109 4.81 -12.66 -9.43
CA THR A 109 5.36 -13.65 -8.49
C THR A 109 5.37 -13.17 -7.04
N ARG A 110 4.69 -12.05 -6.73
CA ARG A 110 4.64 -11.50 -5.36
C ARG A 110 3.63 -12.21 -4.48
#